data_AF-A0A966NGF2-F1
#
_entry.id   AF-A0A966NGF2-F1
#
_cell.length_a   1.000
_cell.length_b   1.000
_cell.length_c   1.000
_cell.angle_alpha   90.00
_cell.angle_beta   90.00
_cell.angle_gamma   90.00
#
_symmetry.space_group_name_H-M   'P 1'
#
loop_
_entity.id
_entity.type
_entity.pdbx_description
1 polymer ?
#
loop_
_entity_poly.entity_id
_entity_poly.type
_entity_poly.pdbx_seq_one_letter_code
_entity_poly.pdbx_strand_id
1 'polypeptide(L)'
;CAKHVIRGDRSVRDPSKWNWRNQLEQREISGSNLLIIGFGRAGQKLAQMAKAFNMSVRAFDPYISPELWPDNDVLKVMDLKQGLAWADCLSLHVPKSEKPLINTAEFAQMKPGMIIANTSRGGVVCEEALLNALNSGKVHAVGLDVFEQEPPSSEEALCNRDDTLLSPHIAGLTDKASERMALACIENAINYLNGTINPNLIVNKEALL
;
A
#
# COMPACT_ATOMS: atom_id res chain seq x y z
N CYS A 1 -1.48 -0.67 -11.38
CA CYS A 1 -0.89 0.67 -11.60
C CYS A 1 0.09 0.69 -12.78
N ALA A 2 1.25 0.02 -12.71
CA ALA A 2 2.31 0.11 -13.74
C ALA A 2 1.88 -0.06 -15.22
N LYS A 3 0.89 -0.93 -15.48
CA LYS A 3 0.36 -1.17 -16.84
C LYS A 3 -0.88 -0.32 -17.19
N HIS A 4 -1.34 0.57 -16.32
CA HIS A 4 -2.59 1.34 -16.47
C HIS A 4 -3.79 0.46 -16.85
N VAL A 5 -3.99 -0.64 -16.13
CA VAL A 5 -4.94 -1.71 -16.50
C VAL A 5 -6.38 -1.22 -16.72
N ILE A 6 -6.87 -0.28 -15.92
CA ILE A 6 -8.23 0.27 -16.06
C ILE A 6 -8.37 1.09 -17.35
N ARG A 7 -7.40 1.96 -17.64
CA ARG A 7 -7.35 2.68 -18.93
C ARG A 7 -7.22 1.72 -20.09
N GLY A 8 -6.38 0.69 -19.96
CA GLY A 8 -6.23 -0.39 -20.93
C GLY A 8 -7.54 -1.12 -21.23
N ASP A 9 -8.29 -1.53 -20.21
CA ASP A 9 -9.62 -2.14 -20.37
C ASP A 9 -10.58 -1.19 -21.10
N ARG A 10 -10.66 0.08 -20.67
CA ARG A 10 -11.50 1.10 -21.30
C ARG A 10 -11.13 1.31 -22.78
N SER A 11 -9.83 1.32 -23.11
CA SER A 11 -9.34 1.48 -24.48
C SER A 11 -9.67 0.30 -25.41
N VAL A 12 -9.92 -0.90 -24.88
CA VAL A 12 -10.38 -2.04 -25.67
C VAL A 12 -11.89 -1.93 -25.93
N ARG A 13 -12.64 -1.46 -24.94
CA ARG A 13 -14.11 -1.30 -25.04
C ARG A 13 -14.53 -0.12 -25.92
N ASP A 14 -13.64 0.85 -26.09
CA ASP A 14 -13.82 2.00 -26.98
C ASP A 14 -12.79 1.94 -28.13
N PRO A 15 -13.17 1.49 -29.33
CA PRO A 15 -12.25 1.33 -30.46
C PRO A 15 -11.47 2.59 -30.84
N SER A 16 -12.01 3.78 -30.55
CA SER A 16 -11.34 5.06 -30.84
C SER A 16 -10.08 5.28 -29.98
N LYS A 17 -9.98 4.58 -28.84
CA LYS A 17 -8.90 4.74 -27.85
C LYS A 17 -7.81 3.67 -27.97
N TRP A 18 -7.92 2.74 -28.92
CA TRP A 18 -6.96 1.64 -29.09
C TRP A 18 -5.51 2.11 -29.26
N ASN A 19 -5.32 3.17 -30.07
CA ASN A 19 -3.99 3.66 -30.42
C ASN A 19 -3.24 4.35 -29.27
N TRP A 20 -3.89 4.61 -28.12
CA TRP A 20 -3.23 5.12 -26.92
C TRP A 20 -2.01 4.28 -26.51
N ARG A 21 -2.08 2.95 -26.70
CA ARG A 21 -0.98 2.03 -26.36
C ARG A 21 0.36 2.39 -27.02
N ASN A 22 0.33 3.12 -28.14
CA ASN A 22 1.53 3.53 -28.87
C ASN A 22 2.27 4.70 -28.20
N GLN A 23 1.68 5.33 -27.16
CA GLN A 23 2.33 6.37 -26.36
C GLN A 23 3.36 5.79 -25.35
N LEU A 24 3.38 4.47 -25.16
CA LEU A 24 4.34 3.75 -24.31
C LEU A 24 4.43 4.29 -22.87
N GLU A 25 3.31 4.75 -22.32
CA GLU A 25 3.25 5.32 -20.97
C GLU A 25 3.42 4.27 -19.85
N GLN A 26 3.23 2.98 -20.16
CA GLN A 26 3.31 1.91 -19.16
C GLN A 26 4.74 1.71 -18.65
N ARG A 27 4.87 1.24 -17.41
CA ARG A 27 6.15 0.95 -16.77
C ARG A 27 6.39 -0.53 -16.62
N GLU A 28 7.65 -0.92 -16.76
CA GLU A 28 8.16 -2.23 -16.38
C GLU A 28 8.56 -2.20 -14.90
N ILE A 29 8.15 -3.22 -14.14
CA ILE A 29 8.50 -3.34 -12.71
C ILE A 29 9.74 -4.23 -12.48
N SER A 30 10.10 -5.08 -13.44
CA SER A 30 11.34 -5.85 -13.38
C SER A 30 12.53 -4.91 -13.31
N GLY A 31 13.47 -5.18 -12.39
CA GLY A 31 14.63 -4.33 -12.14
C GLY A 31 14.33 -3.03 -11.38
N SER A 32 13.07 -2.72 -11.06
CA SER A 32 12.70 -1.52 -10.31
C SER A 32 12.96 -1.68 -8.81
N ASN A 33 13.17 -0.55 -8.12
CA ASN A 33 13.34 -0.49 -6.67
C ASN A 33 11.98 -0.33 -5.96
N LEU A 34 11.62 -1.30 -5.12
CA LEU A 34 10.44 -1.24 -4.24
C LEU A 34 10.84 -0.86 -2.82
N LEU A 35 10.32 0.26 -2.34
CA LEU A 35 10.29 0.58 -0.91
C LEU A 35 8.97 0.12 -0.29
N ILE A 36 9.07 -0.64 0.78
CA ILE A 36 7.94 -1.04 1.63
C ILE A 36 8.01 -0.22 2.92
N ILE A 37 6.97 0.51 3.28
CA ILE A 37 6.88 1.19 4.58
C ILE A 37 5.92 0.39 5.47
N GLY A 38 6.41 -0.06 6.62
CA GLY A 38 5.76 -1.05 7.48
C GLY A 38 6.16 -2.46 7.08
N PHE A 39 7.02 -3.10 7.90
CA PHE A 39 7.60 -4.41 7.61
C PHE A 39 7.08 -5.52 8.53
N GLY A 40 5.79 -5.42 8.87
CA GLY A 40 5.03 -6.49 9.51
C GLY A 40 4.63 -7.60 8.53
N ARG A 41 3.59 -8.37 8.89
CA ARG A 41 3.13 -9.55 8.14
C ARG A 41 2.86 -9.26 6.65
N ALA A 42 2.12 -8.19 6.34
CA ALA A 42 1.76 -7.83 4.97
C ALA A 42 2.97 -7.39 4.15
N GLY A 43 3.80 -6.48 4.69
CA GLY A 43 5.00 -5.98 4.02
C GLY A 43 6.00 -7.10 3.73
N GLN A 44 6.22 -8.04 4.66
CA GLN A 44 7.09 -9.19 4.45
C GLN A 44 6.57 -10.12 3.34
N LYS A 45 5.25 -10.35 3.27
CA LYS A 45 4.64 -11.14 2.19
C LYS A 45 4.74 -10.44 0.84
N LEU A 46 4.53 -9.12 0.79
CA LEU A 46 4.77 -8.35 -0.43
C LEU A 46 6.22 -8.45 -0.89
N ALA A 47 7.19 -8.32 0.03
CA ALA A 47 8.61 -8.43 -0.31
C ALA A 47 8.96 -9.78 -0.95
N GLN A 48 8.40 -10.88 -0.43
CA GLN A 48 8.56 -12.21 -1.02
C GLN A 48 8.02 -12.27 -2.45
N MET A 49 6.83 -11.72 -2.68
CA MET A 49 6.21 -11.69 -4.02
C MET A 49 6.99 -10.79 -4.99
N ALA A 50 7.42 -9.60 -4.55
CA ALA A 50 8.11 -8.62 -5.38
C ALA A 50 9.45 -9.13 -5.91
N LYS A 51 10.18 -9.96 -5.13
CA LYS A 51 11.41 -10.60 -5.59
C LYS A 51 11.20 -11.54 -6.77
N ALA A 52 10.06 -12.24 -6.82
CA ALA A 52 9.71 -13.08 -7.96
C ALA A 52 9.49 -12.27 -9.26
N PHE A 53 9.22 -10.96 -9.14
CA PHE A 53 9.17 -10.01 -10.26
C PHE A 53 10.52 -9.34 -10.54
N ASN A 54 11.62 -9.85 -9.99
CA ASN A 54 12.97 -9.30 -10.16
C ASN A 54 13.09 -7.83 -9.67
N MET A 55 12.32 -7.46 -8.65
CA MET A 55 12.44 -6.15 -8.01
C MET A 55 13.54 -6.16 -6.94
N SER A 56 14.26 -5.06 -6.80
CA SER A 56 15.10 -4.82 -5.62
C SER A 56 14.22 -4.30 -4.50
N VAL A 57 14.20 -4.96 -3.34
CA VAL A 57 13.29 -4.62 -2.24
C VAL A 57 14.06 -4.09 -1.03
N ARG A 58 13.62 -2.97 -0.49
CA ARG A 58 14.03 -2.46 0.83
C ARG A 58 12.80 -2.10 1.65
N ALA A 59 12.94 -2.10 2.97
CA ALA A 59 11.82 -1.77 3.84
C ALA A 59 12.21 -0.79 4.95
N PHE A 60 11.30 0.14 5.24
CA PHE A 60 11.40 1.09 6.34
C PHE A 60 10.35 0.74 7.40
N ASP A 61 10.79 0.49 8.62
CA ASP A 61 9.92 0.31 9.78
C ASP A 61 10.65 0.80 11.03
N PRO A 62 10.28 1.94 11.62
CA PRO A 62 11.00 2.51 12.76
C PRO A 62 10.75 1.73 14.07
N TYR A 63 9.75 0.84 14.11
CA TYR A 63 9.36 0.11 15.31
C TYR A 63 10.06 -1.25 15.45
N ILE A 64 10.72 -1.73 14.39
CA ILE A 64 11.52 -2.94 14.42
C ILE A 64 12.98 -2.52 14.56
N SER A 65 13.65 -2.83 15.67
CA SER A 65 15.07 -2.51 15.81
C SER A 65 15.92 -3.34 14.82
N PRO A 66 17.15 -2.90 14.46
CA PRO A 66 18.03 -3.68 13.58
C PRO A 66 18.26 -5.12 14.06
N GLU A 67 18.31 -5.34 15.39
CA GLU A 67 18.53 -6.65 16.01
C GLU A 67 17.30 -7.56 15.93
N LEU A 68 16.12 -6.96 15.83
CA LEU A 68 14.83 -7.65 15.67
C LEU A 68 14.38 -7.72 14.21
N TRP A 69 15.22 -7.25 13.28
CA TRP A 69 14.91 -7.32 11.87
C TRP A 69 14.74 -8.78 11.44
N PRO A 70 13.72 -9.12 10.63
CA PRO A 70 13.51 -10.50 10.22
C PRO A 70 14.72 -11.03 9.47
N ASP A 71 15.08 -12.30 9.73
CA ASP A 71 16.15 -13.00 9.02
C ASP A 71 15.74 -13.27 7.56
N ASN A 72 15.95 -12.27 6.72
CA ASN A 72 15.74 -12.31 5.28
C ASN A 72 16.66 -11.30 4.58
N ASP A 73 16.70 -11.38 3.25
CA ASP A 73 17.53 -10.57 2.37
C ASP A 73 16.93 -9.18 2.05
N VAL A 74 15.85 -8.75 2.72
CA VAL A 74 15.32 -7.38 2.56
C VAL A 74 16.11 -6.43 3.46
N LEU A 75 16.79 -5.45 2.85
CA LEU A 75 17.55 -4.47 3.62
C LEU A 75 16.63 -3.49 4.35
N LYS A 76 16.94 -3.26 5.63
CA LYS A 76 16.34 -2.21 6.43
C LYS A 76 16.82 -0.83 5.97
N VAL A 77 15.89 0.08 5.73
CA VAL A 77 16.14 1.50 5.53
C VAL A 77 16.11 2.19 6.89
N MET A 78 17.17 2.94 7.21
CA MET A 78 17.28 3.65 8.48
C MET A 78 16.73 5.08 8.42
N ASP A 79 16.70 5.67 7.23
CA ASP A 79 16.21 7.03 6.97
C ASP A 79 15.18 6.98 5.84
N LEU A 80 13.93 7.35 6.16
CA LEU A 80 12.83 7.34 5.20
C LEU A 80 13.15 8.19 3.96
N LYS A 81 13.83 9.34 4.12
CA LYS A 81 14.21 10.21 3.01
C LYS A 81 15.09 9.47 2.00
N GLN A 82 16.08 8.72 2.48
CA GLN A 82 16.97 7.93 1.62
C GLN A 82 16.21 6.78 0.93
N GLY A 83 15.28 6.15 1.64
CA GLY A 83 14.38 5.15 1.05
C GLY A 83 13.56 5.73 -0.11
N LEU A 84 12.92 6.87 0.12
CA LEU A 84 12.06 7.54 -0.87
C LEU A 84 12.85 8.00 -2.11
N ALA A 85 14.07 8.50 -1.92
CA ALA A 85 14.95 8.91 -3.02
C ALA A 85 15.49 7.72 -3.84
N TRP A 86 15.57 6.53 -3.24
CA TRP A 86 16.04 5.31 -3.90
C TRP A 86 14.94 4.59 -4.70
N ALA A 87 13.70 4.65 -4.22
CA ALA A 87 12.58 3.88 -4.76
C ALA A 87 12.08 4.36 -6.13
N ASP A 88 11.53 3.42 -6.90
CA ASP A 88 10.71 3.67 -8.10
C ASP A 88 9.24 3.27 -7.84
N CYS A 89 9.03 2.35 -6.89
CA CYS A 89 7.73 1.93 -6.39
C CYS A 89 7.68 2.05 -4.86
N LEU A 90 6.52 2.44 -4.32
CA LEU A 90 6.25 2.55 -2.89
C LEU A 90 4.99 1.76 -2.52
N SER A 91 5.07 0.95 -1.46
CA SER A 91 3.89 0.30 -0.87
C SER A 91 3.79 0.54 0.63
N LEU A 92 2.58 0.83 1.09
CA LEU A 92 2.27 1.24 2.47
C LEU A 92 1.54 0.11 3.21
N HIS A 93 2.08 -0.27 4.36
CA HIS A 93 1.56 -1.31 5.26
C HIS A 93 1.63 -0.87 6.73
N VAL A 94 1.35 0.39 6.98
CA VAL A 94 1.38 1.01 8.31
C VAL A 94 -0.04 1.27 8.84
N PRO A 95 -0.25 1.25 10.17
CA PRO A 95 -1.48 1.75 10.77
C PRO A 95 -1.66 3.25 10.49
N LYS A 96 -2.88 3.76 10.69
CA LYS A 96 -3.17 5.19 10.62
C LYS A 96 -2.51 5.91 11.80
N SER A 97 -1.89 7.06 11.52
CA SER A 97 -1.40 8.04 12.51
C SER A 97 -2.25 9.31 12.50
N GLU A 98 -2.04 10.20 13.46
CA GLU A 98 -2.75 11.50 13.52
C GLU A 98 -2.51 12.37 12.27
N LYS A 99 -1.29 12.29 11.72
CA LYS A 99 -0.89 13.00 10.51
C LYS A 99 -0.55 12.01 9.41
N PRO A 100 -0.79 12.36 8.13
CA PRO A 100 -0.33 11.56 7.01
C PRO A 100 1.19 11.38 7.04
N LEU A 101 1.62 10.13 6.82
CA LEU A 101 3.04 9.79 6.71
C LEU A 101 3.63 10.34 5.40
N ILE A 102 2.86 10.26 4.32
CA ILE A 102 3.26 10.76 3.01
C ILE A 102 2.49 12.04 2.71
N ASN A 103 3.21 13.16 2.71
CA ASN A 103 2.70 14.48 2.38
C ASN A 103 3.64 15.19 1.40
N THR A 104 3.43 16.48 1.13
CA THR A 104 4.20 17.31 0.20
C THR A 104 5.71 17.19 0.41
N ALA A 105 6.18 17.15 1.66
CA ALA A 105 7.60 17.01 1.98
C ALA A 105 8.18 15.66 1.53
N GLU A 106 7.46 14.56 1.74
CA GLU A 106 7.88 13.22 1.35
C GLU A 106 7.83 13.04 -0.17
N PHE A 107 6.77 13.55 -0.83
CA PHE A 107 6.68 13.55 -2.30
C PHE A 107 7.85 14.29 -2.94
N ALA A 108 8.34 15.37 -2.32
CA ALA A 108 9.50 16.10 -2.84
C ALA A 108 10.78 15.25 -2.87
N GLN A 109 10.92 14.27 -1.96
CA GLN A 109 12.08 13.36 -1.89
C GLN A 109 12.01 12.21 -2.90
N MET A 110 10.83 11.95 -3.46
CA MET A 110 10.64 10.88 -4.43
C MET A 110 11.24 11.24 -5.79
N LYS A 111 11.68 10.20 -6.51
CA LYS A 111 11.96 10.31 -7.95
C LYS A 111 10.69 10.71 -8.71
N PRO A 112 10.80 11.46 -9.82
CA PRO A 112 9.69 11.65 -10.74
C PRO A 112 9.18 10.32 -11.28
N GLY A 113 7.87 10.20 -11.46
CA GLY A 113 7.22 9.01 -11.99
C GLY A 113 7.10 7.84 -11.01
N MET A 114 7.07 8.09 -9.70
CA MET A 114 6.87 7.07 -8.66
C MET A 114 5.55 6.32 -8.85
N ILE A 115 5.53 5.00 -8.62
CA ILE A 115 4.29 4.21 -8.52
C ILE A 115 3.98 3.94 -7.05
N ILE A 116 2.77 4.26 -6.60
CA ILE A 116 2.39 4.13 -5.19
C ILE A 116 1.23 3.14 -5.02
N ALA A 117 1.24 2.34 -3.95
CA ALA A 117 0.12 1.51 -3.53
C ALA A 117 -0.17 1.69 -2.03
N ASN A 118 -1.41 2.06 -1.70
CA ASN A 118 -1.92 2.08 -0.32
C ASN A 118 -3.07 1.08 -0.16
N THR A 119 -2.81 0.02 0.60
CA THR A 119 -3.82 -0.98 0.99
C THR A 119 -3.91 -1.09 2.51
N SER A 120 -3.37 -0.10 3.24
CA SER A 120 -3.33 -0.13 4.70
C SER A 120 -4.49 0.63 5.31
N ARG A 121 -4.44 1.97 5.36
CA ARG A 121 -5.48 2.84 5.91
C ARG A 121 -5.57 4.16 5.16
N GLY A 122 -6.78 4.70 5.09
CA GLY A 122 -7.02 6.08 4.66
C GLY A 122 -6.32 7.10 5.56
N GLY A 123 -5.83 8.18 4.95
CA GLY A 123 -5.06 9.23 5.64
C GLY A 123 -3.60 8.89 5.95
N VAL A 124 -3.09 7.72 5.55
CA VAL A 124 -1.63 7.45 5.56
C VAL A 124 -0.92 8.31 4.51
N VAL A 125 -1.60 8.58 3.38
CA VAL A 125 -1.19 9.53 2.35
C VAL A 125 -2.16 10.70 2.39
N CYS A 126 -1.65 11.93 2.36
CA CYS A 126 -2.48 13.12 2.21
C CYS A 126 -3.02 13.18 0.78
N GLU A 127 -4.33 13.07 0.61
CA GLU A 127 -4.95 12.98 -0.73
C GLU A 127 -4.78 14.25 -1.55
N GLU A 128 -4.81 15.43 -0.93
CA GLU A 128 -4.53 16.72 -1.60
C GLU A 128 -3.09 16.76 -2.14
N ALA A 129 -2.11 16.37 -1.31
CA ALA A 129 -0.71 16.32 -1.73
C ALA A 129 -0.48 15.27 -2.83
N LEU A 130 -1.18 14.13 -2.76
CA LEU A 130 -1.15 13.08 -3.78
C LEU A 130 -1.69 13.59 -5.12
N LEU A 131 -2.80 14.34 -5.11
CA LEU A 131 -3.36 14.95 -6.32
C LEU A 131 -2.36 15.91 -6.98
N ASN A 132 -1.70 16.75 -6.19
CA ASN A 132 -0.65 17.64 -6.69
C ASN A 132 0.55 16.86 -7.25
N ALA A 133 0.92 15.75 -6.60
CA ALA A 133 2.01 14.89 -7.06
C ALA A 133 1.67 14.16 -8.37
N LEU A 134 0.42 13.73 -8.57
CA LEU A 134 -0.08 13.17 -9.83
C LEU A 134 -0.10 14.24 -10.94
N ASN A 135 -0.64 15.42 -10.66
CA ASN A 135 -0.71 16.53 -11.64
C ASN A 135 0.66 16.98 -12.13
N SER A 136 1.68 16.97 -11.26
CA SER A 136 3.06 17.34 -11.61
C SER A 136 3.87 16.20 -12.25
N GLY A 137 3.33 14.98 -12.34
CA GLY A 137 4.05 13.79 -12.79
C GLY A 137 5.10 13.27 -11.80
N LYS A 138 5.14 13.81 -10.58
CA LYS A 138 5.97 13.27 -9.49
C LYS A 138 5.53 11.83 -9.17
N VAL A 139 4.23 11.57 -9.18
CA VAL A 139 3.64 10.24 -9.13
C VAL A 139 3.13 9.91 -10.52
N HIS A 140 3.55 8.75 -11.04
CA HIS A 140 3.12 8.26 -12.35
C HIS A 140 1.75 7.58 -12.27
N ALA A 141 1.52 6.78 -11.21
CA ALA A 141 0.25 6.11 -10.96
C ALA A 141 0.11 5.73 -9.49
N VAL A 142 -1.12 5.67 -8.99
CA VAL A 142 -1.42 5.25 -7.62
C VAL A 142 -2.51 4.18 -7.57
N GLY A 143 -2.34 3.21 -6.68
CA GLY A 143 -3.36 2.22 -6.33
C GLY A 143 -3.86 2.46 -4.91
N LEU A 144 -5.15 2.73 -4.72
CA LEU A 144 -5.75 2.97 -3.41
C LEU A 144 -6.88 1.96 -3.17
N ASP A 145 -6.79 1.21 -2.09
CA ASP A 145 -7.91 0.40 -1.57
C ASP A 145 -8.66 1.11 -0.43
N VAL A 146 -8.10 2.21 0.08
CA VAL A 146 -8.55 2.90 1.30
C VAL A 146 -8.48 4.40 1.11
N PHE A 147 -9.39 5.13 1.75
CA PHE A 147 -9.62 6.57 1.56
C PHE A 147 -9.78 7.31 2.89
N GLU A 148 -9.45 8.60 2.94
CA GLU A 148 -9.63 9.43 4.14
C GLU A 148 -11.09 9.43 4.62
N GLN A 149 -12.02 9.55 3.66
CA GLN A 149 -13.45 9.40 3.84
C GLN A 149 -13.93 8.17 3.08
N GLU A 150 -14.58 7.23 3.77
CA GLU A 150 -15.14 6.02 3.15
C GLU A 150 -16.66 5.98 3.35
N PRO A 151 -17.47 5.80 2.29
CA PRO A 151 -17.06 5.72 0.88
C PRO A 151 -16.54 7.07 0.34
N PRO A 152 -15.60 7.06 -0.63
CA PRO A 152 -15.17 8.28 -1.30
C PRO A 152 -16.31 8.90 -2.11
N SER A 153 -16.34 10.22 -2.22
CA SER A 153 -17.28 10.90 -3.11
C SER A 153 -16.91 10.65 -4.57
N SER A 154 -17.90 10.37 -5.43
CA SER A 154 -17.65 10.24 -6.88
C SER A 154 -17.15 11.52 -7.54
N GLU A 155 -17.36 12.67 -6.89
CA GLU A 155 -16.86 13.96 -7.34
C GLU A 155 -15.39 14.19 -6.96
N GLU A 156 -14.80 13.34 -6.10
CA GLU A 156 -13.39 13.44 -5.75
C GLU A 156 -12.52 13.31 -7.00
N ALA A 157 -11.54 14.20 -7.12
CA ALA A 157 -10.68 14.26 -8.29
C ALA A 157 -9.94 12.93 -8.53
N LEU A 158 -9.62 12.16 -7.49
CA LEU A 158 -8.97 10.85 -7.60
C LEU A 158 -9.84 9.82 -8.34
N CYS A 159 -11.16 9.89 -8.22
CA CYS A 159 -12.11 8.94 -8.84
C CYS A 159 -12.19 9.07 -10.37
N ASN A 160 -11.84 10.24 -10.91
CA ASN A 160 -12.05 10.58 -12.31
C ASN A 160 -10.75 10.56 -13.16
N ARG A 161 -9.68 9.92 -12.67
CA ARG A 161 -8.38 9.85 -13.35
C ARG A 161 -8.12 8.47 -13.96
N ASP A 162 -7.22 8.44 -14.93
CA ASP A 162 -6.75 7.20 -15.58
C ASP A 162 -5.42 6.67 -15.00
N ASP A 163 -4.75 7.46 -14.15
CA ASP A 163 -3.53 7.12 -13.42
C ASP A 163 -3.83 6.65 -11.97
N THR A 164 -5.10 6.55 -11.60
CA THR A 164 -5.58 5.96 -10.35
C THR A 164 -6.17 4.57 -10.58
N LEU A 165 -5.87 3.64 -9.69
CA LEU A 165 -6.54 2.34 -9.58
C LEU A 165 -7.19 2.28 -8.20
N LEU A 166 -8.50 2.22 -8.15
CA LEU A 166 -9.27 2.32 -6.92
C LEU A 166 -10.00 1.01 -6.64
N SER A 167 -10.00 0.56 -5.39
CA SER A 167 -10.80 -0.57 -4.92
C SER A 167 -11.51 -0.23 -3.61
N PRO A 168 -12.71 -0.76 -3.35
CA PRO A 168 -13.56 -0.30 -2.24
C PRO A 168 -13.26 -1.05 -0.93
N HIS A 169 -12.03 -0.90 -0.40
CA HIS A 169 -11.60 -1.51 0.86
C HIS A 169 -11.75 -3.03 0.90
N ILE A 170 -11.27 -3.69 -0.15
CA ILE A 170 -11.41 -5.14 -0.37
C ILE A 170 -10.08 -5.89 -0.37
N ALA A 171 -8.94 -5.25 -0.15
CA ALA A 171 -7.64 -5.92 -0.20
C ALA A 171 -7.52 -7.10 0.79
N GLY A 172 -8.23 -7.02 1.92
CA GLY A 172 -8.31 -8.10 2.92
C GLY A 172 -9.51 -9.04 2.76
N LEU A 173 -10.45 -8.77 1.84
CA LEU A 173 -11.74 -9.44 1.78
C LEU A 173 -11.77 -10.53 0.70
N THR A 174 -12.00 -11.76 1.14
CA THR A 174 -12.34 -12.93 0.31
C THR A 174 -13.33 -13.79 1.08
N ASP A 175 -14.06 -14.67 0.40
CA ASP A 175 -14.95 -15.65 1.04
C ASP A 175 -14.22 -16.44 2.15
N LYS A 176 -13.00 -16.93 1.86
CA LYS A 176 -12.18 -17.70 2.79
C LYS A 176 -11.51 -16.84 3.86
N ALA A 177 -11.18 -15.58 3.60
CA ALA A 177 -10.69 -14.69 4.64
C ALA A 177 -11.80 -14.34 5.64
N SER A 178 -13.01 -14.05 5.15
CA SER A 178 -14.17 -13.78 5.98
C SER A 178 -14.53 -14.97 6.86
N GLU A 179 -14.51 -16.19 6.30
CA GLU A 179 -14.72 -17.44 7.06
C GLU A 179 -13.68 -17.61 8.17
N ARG A 180 -12.38 -17.50 7.86
CA ARG A 180 -11.30 -17.62 8.87
C ARG A 180 -11.40 -16.54 9.95
N MET A 181 -11.74 -15.31 9.57
CA MET A 181 -11.89 -14.21 10.52
C MET A 181 -13.07 -14.46 11.47
N ALA A 182 -14.21 -14.92 10.95
CA ALA A 182 -15.37 -15.25 11.78
C ALA A 182 -15.05 -16.36 12.78
N LEU A 183 -14.39 -17.43 12.33
CA LEU A 183 -13.95 -18.53 13.19
C LEU A 183 -12.98 -18.03 14.27
N ALA A 184 -11.96 -17.25 13.89
CA ALA A 184 -11.00 -16.70 14.84
C ALA A 184 -11.65 -15.80 15.90
N CYS A 185 -12.65 -14.99 15.52
CA CYS A 185 -13.40 -14.16 16.47
C CYS A 185 -14.19 -15.02 17.47
N ILE A 186 -14.90 -16.05 16.98
CA ILE A 186 -15.68 -16.97 17.82
C ILE A 186 -14.76 -17.74 18.77
N GLU A 187 -13.66 -18.29 18.25
CA GLU A 187 -12.65 -18.98 19.07
C GLU A 187 -12.06 -18.07 20.14
N ASN A 188 -11.75 -16.81 19.82
CA ASN A 188 -11.21 -15.87 20.80
C ASN A 188 -12.23 -15.55 21.92
N ALA A 189 -13.52 -15.43 21.58
CA ALA A 189 -14.58 -15.24 22.56
C ALA A 189 -14.78 -16.47 23.46
N ILE A 190 -14.76 -17.68 22.90
CA ILE A 190 -14.83 -18.93 23.67
C ILE A 190 -13.63 -19.05 24.62
N ASN A 191 -12.42 -18.76 24.12
CA ASN A 191 -11.20 -18.80 24.92
C ASN A 191 -11.24 -17.80 26.09
N TYR A 192 -11.82 -16.60 25.89
CA TYR A 192 -12.04 -15.66 26.98
C TYR A 192 -12.95 -16.25 28.07
N LEU A 193 -14.13 -16.77 27.68
CA LEU A 193 -15.10 -17.34 28.62
C LEU A 193 -14.57 -18.55 29.39
N ASN A 194 -13.68 -19.31 28.78
CA ASN A 194 -13.02 -20.47 29.39
C ASN A 194 -11.77 -20.12 30.20
N GLY A 195 -11.34 -18.85 30.25
CA GLY A 195 -10.10 -18.45 30.91
C GLY A 195 -8.82 -18.90 30.20
N THR A 196 -8.89 -19.24 28.91
CA THR A 196 -7.77 -19.73 28.07
C THR A 196 -7.39 -18.76 26.95
N ILE A 197 -7.65 -17.47 27.14
CA ILE A 197 -7.38 -16.44 26.13
C ILE A 197 -5.91 -16.39 25.73
N ASN A 198 -5.64 -16.21 24.44
CA ASN A 198 -4.27 -16.05 23.93
C ASN A 198 -3.80 -14.59 24.15
N PRO A 199 -2.82 -14.33 25.03
CA PRO A 199 -2.38 -12.96 25.33
C PRO A 199 -1.77 -12.22 24.14
N ASN A 200 -1.35 -12.93 23.09
CA ASN A 200 -0.79 -12.34 21.87
C ASN A 200 -1.86 -11.73 20.95
N LEU A 201 -3.14 -12.06 21.17
CA LEU A 201 -4.26 -11.47 20.44
C LEU A 201 -4.86 -10.24 21.14
N ILE A 202 -4.33 -9.87 22.31
CA ILE A 202 -4.77 -8.71 23.07
C ILE A 202 -3.95 -7.49 22.68
N VAL A 203 -4.64 -6.48 22.16
CA VAL A 203 -4.02 -5.23 21.70
C VAL A 203 -3.96 -4.16 22.79
N ASN A 204 -4.78 -4.27 23.83
CA ASN A 204 -4.91 -3.36 24.97
C ASN A 204 -4.75 -4.14 26.29
N LYS A 205 -3.55 -4.67 26.53
CA LYS A 205 -3.26 -5.60 27.65
C LYS A 205 -3.59 -5.00 29.02
N GLU A 206 -3.47 -3.69 29.14
CA GLU A 206 -3.83 -2.90 30.32
C GLU A 206 -5.30 -3.01 30.72
N ALA A 207 -6.20 -3.38 29.81
CA ALA A 207 -7.62 -3.56 30.10
C ALA A 207 -7.97 -4.95 30.69
N LEU A 208 -7.00 -5.86 30.78
CA LEU A 208 -7.16 -7.19 31.37
C LEU A 208 -6.67 -7.30 32.83
N LEU A 209 -6.07 -6.22 33.35
CA LEU A 209 -5.64 -6.08 34.75
C LEU A 209 -6.79 -5.52 35.59
#